data_AF-A0A920K586-F1
#
_entry.id   AF-A0A920K586-F1
#
_cell.length_a   1.000
_cell.length_b   1.000
_cell.length_c   1.000
_cell.angle_alpha   90.00
_cell.angle_beta   90.00
_cell.angle_gamma   90.00
#
_symmetry.space_group_name_H-M   'P 1'
#
loop_
_entity.id
_entity.type
_entity.pdbx_description
1 polymer ?
#
loop_
_entity_poly.entity_id
_entity_poly.type
_entity_poly.pdbx_seq_one_letter_code
_entity_poly.pdbx_strand_id
1 'polypeptide(L)'
;MKKSILAVAIIAGFTTSVQAASVKVYGRLDAGLASISGTGANDETLSGLAYGPLSSSRWGIKGKEDLGGGYGAFFALRIRSS
;
A
#
# COMPACT_ATOMS: atom_id res chain seq x y z
N MET A 1 -25.62 25.45 -39.45
CA MET A 1 -24.88 25.95 -38.27
C MET A 1 -25.41 25.39 -36.93
N LYS A 2 -26.73 25.37 -36.68
CA LYS A 2 -27.33 24.82 -35.43
C LYS A 2 -26.98 23.35 -35.12
N LYS A 3 -26.85 22.49 -36.14
CA LYS A 3 -26.51 21.06 -35.98
C LYS A 3 -25.07 20.82 -35.51
N SER A 4 -24.15 21.71 -35.88
CA SER A 4 -22.73 21.63 -35.48
C SER A 4 -22.53 22.04 -34.02
N ILE A 5 -23.26 23.08 -33.56
CA ILE A 5 -23.26 23.49 -32.15
C ILE A 5 -23.78 22.36 -31.25
N LEU A 6 -24.84 21.66 -31.68
CA LEU A 6 -25.39 20.53 -30.93
C LEU A 6 -24.40 19.36 -30.83
N ALA A 7 -23.69 19.05 -31.91
CA ALA A 7 -22.67 18.01 -31.92
C ALA A 7 -21.48 18.34 -30.99
N VAL A 8 -21.03 19.60 -30.97
CA VAL A 8 -19.96 20.06 -30.07
C VAL A 8 -20.40 20.02 -28.60
N ALA A 9 -21.66 20.38 -28.30
CA ALA A 9 -22.20 20.30 -26.95
C ALA A 9 -22.31 18.85 -26.42
N ILE A 10 -22.64 17.90 -27.30
CA ILE A 10 -22.67 16.47 -26.93
C ILE A 10 -21.27 15.96 -26.61
N ILE A 11 -20.26 16.32 -27.42
CA ILE A 11 -18.86 15.90 -27.18
C ILE A 11 -18.29 16.55 -25.90
N ALA A 12 -18.63 17.81 -25.63
CA ALA A 12 -18.24 18.48 -24.39
C ALA A 12 -18.90 17.91 -23.13
N GLY A 13 -20.05 17.23 -23.26
CA GLY A 13 -20.72 16.54 -22.15
C GLY A 13 -20.10 15.18 -21.77
N PHE A 14 -19.24 14.61 -22.63
CA PHE A 14 -18.56 13.33 -22.39
C PHE A 14 -17.12 13.49 -21.88
N THR A 15 -16.81 14.57 -21.17
CA THR A 15 -15.53 14.65 -20.44
C THR A 15 -15.57 13.65 -19.28
N THR A 16 -15.17 12.42 -19.54
CA THR A 16 -14.89 11.45 -18.47
C THR A 16 -13.68 11.99 -17.71
N SER A 17 -13.89 12.43 -16.48
CA SER A 17 -12.79 12.71 -15.56
C SER A 17 -12.09 11.38 -15.29
N VAL A 18 -10.99 11.10 -15.99
CA VAL A 18 -10.12 9.97 -15.67
C VAL A 18 -9.46 10.31 -14.34
N GLN A 19 -10.10 9.93 -13.23
CA GLN A 19 -9.52 10.06 -11.91
C GLN A 19 -8.51 8.93 -11.75
N ALA A 20 -7.23 9.25 -11.90
CA ALA A 20 -6.16 8.27 -11.72
C ALA A 20 -6.30 7.58 -10.34
N ALA A 21 -6.18 6.25 -10.33
CA ALA A 21 -6.24 5.46 -9.10
C ALA A 21 -5.19 5.97 -8.09
N SER A 22 -5.60 6.21 -6.84
CA SER A 22 -4.69 6.64 -5.78
C SER A 22 -3.95 5.43 -5.24
N VAL A 23 -2.71 5.22 -5.68
CA VAL A 23 -1.84 4.13 -5.21
C VAL A 23 -0.88 4.64 -4.14
N LYS A 24 -0.80 3.95 -3.01
CA LYS A 24 0.07 4.26 -1.87
C LYS A 24 0.92 3.06 -1.48
N VAL A 25 2.21 3.30 -1.28
CA VAL A 25 3.10 2.37 -0.59
C VAL A 25 2.89 2.54 0.91
N TYR A 26 2.82 1.43 1.65
CA TYR A 26 2.67 1.45 3.10
C TYR A 26 3.45 0.30 3.74
N GLY A 27 3.85 0.46 4.99
CA GLY A 27 4.58 -0.58 5.70
C GLY A 27 4.93 -0.20 7.13
N ARG A 28 5.53 -1.16 7.84
CA ARG A 28 6.20 -0.99 9.12
C ARG A 28 7.53 -1.75 9.06
N LEU A 29 8.57 -1.09 9.53
CA LEU A 29 9.87 -1.68 9.79
C LEU A 29 10.03 -1.80 11.30
N ASP A 30 10.45 -2.97 11.76
CA ASP A 30 10.77 -3.27 13.14
C ASP A 30 12.13 -3.98 13.17
N ALA A 31 13.08 -3.32 13.82
CA ALA A 31 14.43 -3.78 14.06
C ALA A 31 14.86 -3.26 15.42
N GLY A 32 15.58 -4.07 16.19
CA GLY A 32 16.05 -3.70 17.51
C GLY A 32 17.32 -4.44 17.88
N LEU A 33 17.92 -4.06 19.00
CA LEU A 33 18.97 -4.85 19.63
C LEU A 33 18.31 -5.81 20.62
N ALA A 34 18.71 -7.08 20.59
CA ALA A 34 18.26 -8.08 21.54
C ALA A 34 19.46 -8.75 22.21
N SER A 35 19.27 -9.13 23.46
CA SER A 35 20.19 -9.97 24.22
C SER A 35 19.40 -11.11 24.87
N ILE A 36 19.84 -12.34 24.67
CA ILE A 36 19.23 -13.55 25.18
C ILE A 36 20.31 -14.27 25.99
N SER A 37 20.09 -14.37 27.30
CA SER A 37 20.95 -15.10 28.23
C SER A 37 20.52 -16.56 28.36
N GLY A 38 21.43 -17.42 28.79
CA GLY A 38 21.18 -18.84 29.02
C GLY A 38 20.99 -19.66 27.74
N THR A 39 21.79 -19.33 26.74
CA THR A 39 21.81 -20.02 25.45
C THR A 39 22.97 -21.03 25.40
N GLY A 40 22.84 -22.09 24.59
CA GLY A 40 23.89 -23.10 24.46
C GLY A 40 24.08 -23.99 25.71
N ALA A 41 25.13 -24.81 25.71
CA ALA A 41 25.41 -25.74 26.81
C ALA A 41 26.08 -25.09 28.04
N ASN A 42 26.59 -23.86 27.89
CA ASN A 42 27.40 -23.17 28.90
C ASN A 42 26.80 -21.82 29.34
N ASP A 43 25.47 -21.66 29.27
CA ASP A 43 24.76 -20.46 29.74
C ASP A 43 25.23 -19.15 29.05
N GLU A 44 25.54 -19.25 27.76
CA GLU A 44 26.08 -18.16 26.96
C GLU A 44 25.03 -17.06 26.71
N THR A 45 25.49 -15.84 26.48
CA THR A 45 24.62 -14.71 26.10
C THR A 45 24.81 -14.37 24.63
N LEU A 46 23.71 -14.45 23.85
CA LEU A 46 23.67 -14.02 22.46
C LEU A 46 23.12 -12.60 22.40
N SER A 47 23.91 -11.67 21.89
CA SER A 47 23.51 -10.27 21.68
C SER A 47 23.72 -9.87 20.23
N GLY A 48 22.75 -9.15 19.65
CA GLY A 48 22.86 -8.71 18.27
C GLY A 48 21.65 -7.92 17.77
N LEU A 49 21.68 -7.61 16.48
CA LEU A 49 20.54 -7.04 15.77
C LEU A 49 19.46 -8.12 15.60
N ALA A 50 18.26 -7.81 16.07
CA ALA A 50 17.06 -8.62 15.94
C ALA A 50 16.12 -8.00 14.91
N TYR A 51 15.57 -8.86 14.05
CA TYR A 51 14.55 -8.50 13.08
C TYR A 51 13.16 -8.78 13.62
N GLY A 52 12.27 -7.78 13.58
CA GLY A 52 10.90 -7.90 14.07
C GLY A 52 10.74 -8.33 15.54
N PRO A 53 11.58 -7.86 16.50
CA PRO A 53 11.53 -8.33 17.88
C PRO A 53 10.19 -8.03 18.60
N LEU A 54 9.42 -7.03 18.15
CA LEU A 54 8.14 -6.66 18.75
C LEU A 54 6.96 -6.96 17.81
N SER A 55 7.18 -6.94 16.50
CA SER A 55 6.17 -7.11 15.47
C SER A 55 6.84 -7.43 14.12
N SER A 56 6.32 -8.41 13.37
CA SER A 56 6.84 -8.67 12.02
C SER A 56 6.77 -7.44 11.11
N SER A 57 7.92 -7.11 10.53
CA SER A 57 8.09 -6.12 9.48
C SER A 57 7.30 -6.50 8.23
N ARG A 58 6.73 -5.49 7.57
CA ARG A 58 5.86 -5.68 6.40
C ARG A 58 5.81 -4.43 5.55
N TRP A 59 5.64 -4.62 4.26
CA TRP A 59 5.37 -3.52 3.34
C TRP A 59 4.36 -3.96 2.31
N GLY A 60 3.82 -3.01 1.55
CA GLY A 60 2.80 -3.31 0.57
C GLY A 60 2.38 -2.11 -0.23
N ILE A 61 1.49 -2.36 -1.18
CA ILE A 61 0.86 -1.36 -2.02
C ILE A 61 -0.65 -1.46 -1.84
N LYS A 62 -1.32 -0.32 -1.73
CA LYS A 62 -2.77 -0.26 -1.70
C LYS A 62 -3.25 0.81 -2.67
N GLY A 63 -4.37 0.55 -3.32
CA GLY A 63 -4.97 1.47 -4.26
C GLY A 63 -6.47 1.56 -4.08
N LYS A 64 -7.02 2.73 -4.44
CA LYS A 64 -8.45 2.92 -4.63
C LYS A 64 -8.70 3.69 -5.92
N GLU A 65 -9.67 3.22 -6.68
CA GLU A 65 -10.10 3.81 -7.94
C GLU A 65 -11.59 4.15 -7.84
N ASP A 66 -11.94 5.36 -8.24
CA ASP A 66 -13.31 5.78 -8.43
C ASP A 66 -13.73 5.42 -9.86
N LEU A 67 -14.78 4.61 -9.99
CA LEU A 67 -15.29 4.18 -11.29
C LEU A 67 -16.44 5.09 -11.77
N GLY A 68 -16.78 6.12 -11.01
CA GLY A 68 -17.90 7.02 -11.25
C GLY A 68 -19.23 6.46 -10.74
N GLY A 69 -20.25 7.33 -10.68
CA GLY A 69 -21.62 6.92 -10.33
C GLY A 69 -21.79 6.33 -8.93
N GLY A 70 -20.84 6.59 -8.01
CA GLY A 70 -20.84 6.05 -6.64
C GLY A 70 -20.15 4.68 -6.49
N TYR A 71 -19.61 4.11 -7.57
CA TYR A 71 -18.89 2.84 -7.54
C TYR A 71 -17.39 3.04 -7.44
N GLY A 72 -16.68 2.06 -6.86
CA GLY A 72 -15.23 2.09 -6.77
C GLY A 72 -14.61 0.70 -6.60
N ALA A 73 -13.36 0.57 -7.01
CA ALA A 73 -12.54 -0.61 -6.82
C ALA A 73 -11.40 -0.32 -5.83
N PHE A 74 -10.95 -1.34 -5.10
CA PHE A 74 -9.81 -1.22 -4.21
C PHE A 74 -8.95 -2.48 -4.23
N PHE A 75 -7.67 -2.32 -3.94
CA PHE A 75 -6.75 -3.43 -3.70
C PHE A 75 -5.78 -3.11 -2.57
N ALA A 76 -5.30 -4.15 -1.89
CA ALA A 76 -4.23 -4.05 -0.91
C ALA A 76 -3.38 -5.33 -0.97
N LEU A 77 -2.15 -5.19 -1.45
CA LEU A 77 -1.14 -6.24 -1.41
C LEU A 77 -0.21 -5.99 -0.22
N ARG A 78 0.23 -7.06 0.45
CA ARG A 78 1.18 -6.99 1.56
C ARG A 78 2.19 -8.13 1.45
N ILE A 79 3.45 -7.78 1.60
CA ILE A 79 4.57 -8.70 1.79
C ILE A 79 4.94 -8.69 3.27
N ARG A 80 4.97 -9.88 3.87
CA ARG A 80 5.52 -10.09 5.21
C ARG A 80 6.93 -10.62 5.05
N SER A 81 7.89 -9.93 5.66
CA SER A 81 9.23 -10.48 5.82
C SER A 81 9.24 -11.28 7.12
N SER A 82 9.64 -12.54 7.03
CA SER A 82 9.89 -13.41 8.18
C SER A 82 11.14 -12.96 8.91
#